data_AF-A0A2K0VVR1-F1
#
_entry.id   AF-A0A2K0VVR1-F1
#
_cell.length_a   1.000
_cell.length_b   1.000
_cell.length_c   1.000
_cell.angle_alpha   90.00
_cell.angle_beta   90.00
_cell.angle_gamma   90.00
#
_symmetry.space_group_name_H-M   'P 1'
#
loop_
_entity.id
_entity.type
_entity.pdbx_description
1 polymer ?
#
loop_
_entity_poly.entity_id
_entity_poly.type
_entity_poly.pdbx_seq_one_letter_code
_entity_poly.pdbx_strand_id
1 'polypeptide(L)'
;MHIPSLLLSILGVASIASAFPSRISKPERLFPRPASQKLDANADEDSLRYQPAFYFDKSICNHAAAIDTNGTANTGVPNGTACRSRSRLASAKVYTRKRCNNGWCAYMYDYHVRPNDFFCGSRPNWENIVVFVKNNTIQHVAASANGEYIRRNKPYLHKSHPLMVNQGPLSLPGCMFRFANKKHVEEVKDDLAEWIIADLVGWDGSPTPELRKKLSSEQPGMGHFHLTDEHFEETLVEAAGECVPGFDCESGETKDMHKEKQKEKVKAKDKLEVEEKDQQIESGKEKEEDKKFNIKEDKKDKEEDKEDNEEEEEEEKEKKLNIKENVKDKGIE
;
A
#
# COMPACT_ATOMS: atom_id res chain seq x y z
N MET A 1 -16.44 54.31 94.85
CA MET A 1 -17.62 54.94 94.19
C MET A 1 -17.94 54.18 92.92
N HIS A 2 -19.24 53.87 92.77
CA HIS A 2 -19.99 53.49 91.56
C HIS A 2 -19.56 52.36 90.60
N ILE A 3 -20.43 51.34 90.60
CA ILE A 3 -21.04 50.46 89.59
C ILE A 3 -20.99 50.93 88.09
N PRO A 4 -21.44 50.12 87.10
CA PRO A 4 -20.72 49.19 86.21
C PRO A 4 -20.85 49.61 84.71
N SER A 5 -20.46 48.78 83.73
CA SER A 5 -21.31 48.48 82.56
C SER A 5 -20.72 47.46 81.60
N LEU A 6 -21.63 46.58 81.18
CA LEU A 6 -21.55 45.62 80.08
C LEU A 6 -21.11 46.26 78.75
N LEU A 7 -20.57 45.45 77.83
CA LEU A 7 -21.24 45.18 76.54
C LEU A 7 -20.69 43.90 75.89
N LEU A 8 -21.63 43.08 75.44
CA LEU A 8 -21.46 41.89 74.60
C LEU A 8 -20.73 42.20 73.29
N SER A 9 -19.95 41.24 72.78
CA SER A 9 -19.97 40.97 71.33
C SER A 9 -19.57 39.52 71.04
N ILE A 10 -20.50 38.82 70.39
CA ILE A 10 -20.38 37.47 69.84
C ILE A 10 -19.95 37.64 68.38
N LEU A 11 -18.79 37.08 68.00
CA LEU A 11 -18.47 36.68 66.62
C LEU A 11 -17.64 35.39 66.75
N GLY A 12 -18.09 34.21 66.32
CA GLY A 12 -18.63 33.94 64.98
C GLY A 12 -17.48 33.58 64.04
N VAL A 13 -16.73 32.50 64.33
CA VAL A 13 -15.68 32.01 63.42
C VAL A 13 -16.35 31.22 62.31
N ALA A 14 -16.64 31.89 61.20
CA ALA A 14 -17.06 31.26 59.95
C ALA A 14 -15.82 30.71 59.23
N SER A 15 -15.72 29.39 59.15
CA SER A 15 -14.72 28.69 58.32
C SER A 15 -14.97 29.01 56.84
N ILE A 16 -14.11 29.82 56.23
CA ILE A 16 -14.08 29.99 54.77
C ILE A 16 -13.26 28.83 54.19
N ALA A 17 -13.93 27.75 53.82
CA ALA A 17 -13.35 26.75 52.93
C ALA A 17 -13.20 27.41 51.55
N SER A 18 -11.98 27.78 51.19
CA SER A 18 -11.62 28.23 49.84
C SER A 18 -11.74 27.03 48.89
N ALA A 19 -12.90 26.84 48.29
CA ALA A 19 -13.05 25.98 47.12
C ALA A 19 -12.32 26.64 45.95
N PHE A 20 -11.10 26.20 45.67
CA PHE A 20 -10.47 26.50 44.39
C PHE A 20 -11.29 25.80 43.31
N PRO A 21 -11.93 26.52 42.37
CA PRO A 21 -12.44 25.87 41.18
C PRO A 21 -11.23 25.44 40.37
N SER A 22 -10.89 24.14 40.45
CA SER A 22 -9.96 23.51 39.54
C SER A 22 -10.42 23.83 38.12
N ARG A 23 -9.62 24.64 37.42
CA ARG A 23 -9.82 24.96 36.00
C ARG A 23 -10.10 23.66 35.26
N ILE A 24 -11.25 23.59 34.62
CA ILE A 24 -11.49 22.63 33.54
C ILE A 24 -10.46 22.99 32.47
N SER A 25 -9.36 22.25 32.45
CA SER A 25 -8.41 22.29 31.35
C SER A 25 -9.15 21.90 30.09
N LYS A 26 -9.02 22.73 29.06
CA LYS A 26 -9.48 22.51 27.68
C LYS A 26 -9.35 21.02 27.30
N PRO A 27 -10.29 20.44 26.53
CA PRO A 27 -10.10 19.11 25.99
C PRO A 27 -8.81 19.15 25.18
N GLU A 28 -7.77 18.55 25.74
CA GLU A 28 -6.51 18.32 25.08
C GLU A 28 -6.90 17.52 23.84
N ARG A 29 -6.70 18.12 22.65
CA ARG A 29 -6.76 17.38 21.41
C ARG A 29 -5.82 16.20 21.62
N LEU A 30 -6.38 15.01 21.80
CA LEU A 30 -5.65 13.76 21.93
C LEU A 30 -4.85 13.60 20.63
N PHE A 31 -3.63 14.13 20.63
CA PHE A 31 -2.62 13.68 19.70
C PHE A 31 -2.49 12.17 19.94
N PRO A 32 -2.48 11.33 18.90
CA PRO A 32 -2.22 9.90 19.06
C PRO A 32 -0.92 9.77 19.86
N ARG A 33 -1.01 9.22 21.08
CA ARG A 33 0.20 8.90 21.84
C ARG A 33 0.97 7.88 21.00
N PRO A 34 2.26 8.11 20.73
CA PRO A 34 3.10 7.04 20.21
C PRO A 34 3.01 5.90 21.21
N ALA A 35 2.66 4.70 20.73
CA ALA A 35 2.65 3.43 21.44
C ALA A 35 3.73 3.39 22.54
N SER A 36 3.39 3.77 23.77
CA SER A 36 4.38 4.02 24.82
C SER A 36 4.64 2.79 25.69
N GLN A 37 3.88 1.72 25.47
CA GLN A 37 4.15 0.41 26.07
C GLN A 37 4.54 -0.55 24.95
N LYS A 38 5.82 -0.93 24.97
CA LYS A 38 6.49 -1.71 23.93
C LYS A 38 6.12 -3.18 24.10
N LEU A 39 5.88 -3.85 22.98
CA LEU A 39 5.76 -5.31 22.99
C LEU A 39 7.13 -5.93 23.30
N ASP A 40 7.19 -6.89 24.22
CA ASP A 40 8.44 -7.52 24.61
C ASP A 40 9.04 -8.30 23.44
N ALA A 41 10.35 -8.15 23.26
CA ALA A 41 11.09 -8.95 22.28
C ALA A 41 11.16 -10.39 22.77
N ASN A 42 10.74 -11.33 21.94
CA ASN A 42 10.57 -12.74 22.30
C ASN A 42 10.96 -13.71 21.17
N ALA A 43 11.58 -13.20 20.11
CA ALA A 43 11.99 -14.02 18.98
C ALA A 43 13.08 -15.01 19.37
N ASP A 44 13.07 -16.18 18.74
CA ASP A 44 14.09 -17.21 18.95
C ASP A 44 15.46 -16.78 18.40
N GLU A 45 16.51 -17.50 18.83
CA GLU A 45 17.91 -17.17 18.54
C GLU A 45 18.19 -17.06 17.03
N ASP A 46 17.67 -17.98 16.22
CA ASP A 46 17.91 -17.95 14.78
C ASP A 46 17.16 -16.81 14.10
N SER A 47 15.93 -16.53 14.53
CA SER A 47 15.17 -15.39 14.04
C SER A 47 15.90 -14.07 14.32
N LEU A 48 16.57 -13.94 15.48
CA LEU A 48 17.44 -12.80 15.80
C LEU A 48 18.70 -12.80 14.92
N ARG A 49 19.36 -13.95 14.80
CA ARG A 49 20.63 -14.12 14.07
C ARG A 49 20.54 -13.74 12.60
N TYR A 50 19.42 -14.02 11.95
CA TYR A 50 19.22 -13.78 10.52
C TYR A 50 18.41 -12.52 10.20
N GLN A 51 18.06 -11.72 11.22
CA GLN A 51 17.27 -10.51 11.06
C GLN A 51 17.96 -9.52 10.10
N PRO A 52 17.26 -8.93 9.12
CA PRO A 52 17.85 -7.89 8.28
C PRO A 52 18.26 -6.65 9.09
N ALA A 53 19.44 -6.11 8.77
CA ALA A 53 19.94 -4.85 9.32
C ALA A 53 19.79 -3.72 8.29
N PHE A 54 19.30 -2.57 8.73
CA PHE A 54 18.92 -1.47 7.85
C PHE A 54 19.84 -0.26 7.95
N TYR A 55 20.18 0.29 6.79
CA TYR A 55 20.60 1.67 6.64
C TYR A 55 19.39 2.50 6.22
N PHE A 56 19.11 3.58 6.96
CA PHE A 56 18.00 4.48 6.67
C PHE A 56 18.53 5.74 5.97
N ASP A 57 18.21 5.88 4.68
CA ASP A 57 18.54 7.10 3.93
C ASP A 57 17.92 8.33 4.62
N LYS A 58 18.61 9.48 4.57
CA LYS A 58 18.23 10.71 5.29
C LYS A 58 16.84 11.26 4.93
N SER A 59 16.30 10.86 3.78
CA SER A 59 15.00 11.31 3.28
C SER A 59 13.78 10.58 3.86
N ILE A 60 13.96 9.45 4.55
CA ILE A 60 12.88 8.53 4.94
C ILE A 60 12.73 8.37 6.46
N CYS A 61 11.51 8.01 6.91
CA CYS A 61 11.19 7.74 8.30
C CYS A 61 11.71 6.38 8.78
N ASN A 62 12.03 6.30 10.08
CA ASN A 62 12.35 5.02 10.72
C ASN A 62 11.10 4.14 10.83
N HIS A 63 11.30 2.82 10.85
CA HIS A 63 10.26 1.86 11.21
C HIS A 63 9.66 2.18 12.58
N ALA A 64 8.43 1.75 12.82
CA ALA A 64 7.77 1.91 14.10
C ALA A 64 7.00 0.63 14.46
N ALA A 65 6.73 0.42 15.76
CA ALA A 65 5.77 -0.59 16.16
C ALA A 65 4.40 -0.28 15.53
N ALA A 66 3.72 -1.31 15.00
CA ALA A 66 2.36 -1.18 14.49
C ALA A 66 1.36 -0.96 15.62
N ILE A 67 1.60 -1.61 16.76
CA ILE A 67 0.65 -1.68 17.86
C ILE A 67 1.37 -1.64 19.21
N ASP A 68 0.72 -1.09 20.23
CA ASP A 68 1.21 -1.15 21.62
C ASP A 68 0.70 -2.39 22.38
N THR A 69 1.17 -2.60 23.61
CA THR A 69 0.73 -3.73 24.46
C THR A 69 -0.75 -3.69 24.84
N ASN A 70 -1.41 -2.53 24.78
CA ASN A 70 -2.85 -2.40 25.01
C ASN A 70 -3.65 -2.70 23.72
N GLY A 71 -2.95 -2.93 22.62
CA GLY A 71 -3.54 -3.14 21.32
C GLY A 71 -4.06 -1.85 20.69
N THR A 72 -3.39 -0.72 20.94
CA THR A 72 -3.65 0.56 20.27
C THR A 72 -2.81 0.64 19.00
N ALA A 73 -3.49 0.80 17.86
CA ALA A 73 -2.86 0.96 16.56
C ALA A 73 -2.04 2.25 16.47
N ASN A 74 -0.87 2.18 15.84
CA ASN A 74 -0.01 3.31 15.56
C ASN A 74 -0.50 4.07 14.33
N THR A 75 -1.44 4.97 14.56
CA THR A 75 -2.07 5.75 13.49
C THR A 75 -1.16 6.79 12.86
N GLY A 76 -0.18 7.33 13.60
CA GLY A 76 0.31 8.65 13.22
C GLY A 76 1.55 9.16 13.91
N VAL A 77 2.50 9.72 13.16
CA VAL A 77 3.01 11.06 13.50
C VAL A 77 2.86 11.96 12.29
N PRO A 78 2.51 13.25 12.46
CA PRO A 78 2.56 14.24 11.39
C PRO A 78 3.98 14.39 10.83
N ASN A 79 4.07 14.81 9.56
CA ASN A 79 5.31 15.01 8.81
C ASN A 79 6.45 15.71 9.57
N GLY A 80 7.68 15.34 9.19
CA GLY A 80 8.90 16.06 9.54
C GLY A 80 9.96 15.20 10.22
N THR A 81 10.97 15.85 10.79
CA THR A 81 12.12 15.21 11.45
C THR A 81 11.76 14.32 12.64
N ALA A 82 10.55 14.47 13.21
CA ALA A 82 10.04 13.67 14.32
C ALA A 82 9.99 12.16 14.02
N CYS A 83 9.78 11.77 12.75
CA CYS A 83 9.75 10.36 12.34
C CYS A 83 11.14 9.70 12.25
N ARG A 84 12.22 10.47 12.46
CA ARG A 84 13.60 9.98 12.54
C ARG A 84 14.19 10.04 13.94
N SER A 85 13.38 10.41 14.94
CA SER A 85 13.85 10.52 16.32
C SER A 85 14.41 9.20 16.84
N ARG A 86 15.47 9.27 17.66
CA ARG A 86 16.05 8.10 18.33
C ARG A 86 15.04 7.39 19.24
N SER A 87 14.13 8.13 19.87
CA SER A 87 13.04 7.56 20.66
C SER A 87 12.12 6.68 19.84
N ARG A 88 11.80 7.09 18.60
CA ARG A 88 11.02 6.27 17.67
C ARG A 88 11.77 5.02 17.25
N LEU A 89 13.06 5.14 16.92
CA LEU A 89 13.89 3.99 16.59
C LEU A 89 13.96 2.98 17.74
N ALA A 90 14.13 3.46 18.97
CA ALA A 90 14.12 2.63 20.18
C ALA A 90 12.75 2.01 20.50
N SER A 91 11.68 2.45 19.83
CA SER A 91 10.33 1.86 19.91
C SER A 91 9.96 1.05 18.68
N ALA A 92 10.85 0.97 17.67
CA ALA A 92 10.61 0.19 16.48
C ALA A 92 10.54 -1.29 16.84
N LYS A 93 9.53 -1.98 16.29
CA LYS A 93 9.36 -3.42 16.42
C LYS A 93 9.27 -4.01 15.02
N VAL A 94 9.92 -5.14 14.85
CA VAL A 94 9.81 -6.00 13.68
C VAL A 94 9.09 -7.26 14.14
N TYR A 95 8.21 -7.79 13.32
CA TYR A 95 7.50 -9.02 13.63
C TYR A 95 8.11 -10.15 12.80
N THR A 96 8.19 -11.35 13.33
CA THR A 96 8.75 -12.48 12.56
C THR A 96 7.97 -13.76 12.74
N ARG A 97 7.92 -14.55 11.68
CA ARG A 97 7.42 -15.91 11.67
C ARG A 97 8.32 -16.75 10.78
N LYS A 98 8.51 -18.02 11.13
CA LYS A 98 9.40 -18.92 10.38
C LYS A 98 8.73 -20.22 9.96
N ARG A 99 9.25 -20.82 8.90
CA ARG A 99 8.92 -22.17 8.44
C ARG A 99 10.19 -22.93 8.12
N CYS A 100 10.35 -24.11 8.71
CA CYS A 100 11.51 -24.98 8.46
C CYS A 100 11.06 -26.34 7.94
N ASN A 101 11.69 -26.81 6.86
CA ASN A 101 11.46 -28.12 6.27
C ASN A 101 12.65 -28.49 5.35
N ASN A 102 12.91 -29.78 5.15
CA ASN A 102 13.91 -30.27 4.20
C ASN A 102 15.33 -29.65 4.34
N GLY A 103 15.76 -29.34 5.58
CA GLY A 103 17.05 -28.71 5.87
C GLY A 103 17.11 -27.21 5.55
N TRP A 104 15.97 -26.61 5.19
CA TRP A 104 15.77 -25.19 4.99
C TRP A 104 14.97 -24.58 6.13
N CYS A 105 15.19 -23.29 6.37
CA CYS A 105 14.34 -22.43 7.17
C CYS A 105 14.13 -21.10 6.42
N ALA A 106 12.88 -20.68 6.26
CA ALA A 106 12.52 -19.33 5.83
C ALA A 106 12.08 -18.52 7.04
N TYR A 107 12.72 -17.37 7.25
CA TYR A 107 12.37 -16.40 8.29
C TYR A 107 11.77 -15.18 7.61
N MET A 108 10.48 -14.94 7.82
CA MET A 108 9.80 -13.74 7.34
C MET A 108 9.85 -12.67 8.42
N TYR A 109 10.21 -11.46 8.02
CA TYR A 109 10.28 -10.28 8.86
C TYR A 109 9.33 -9.23 8.30
N ASP A 110 8.30 -8.88 9.05
CA ASP A 110 7.28 -7.92 8.64
C ASP A 110 7.50 -6.59 9.37
N TYR A 111 7.41 -5.51 8.60
CA TYR A 111 7.77 -4.17 9.01
C TYR A 111 6.57 -3.24 8.77
N HIS A 112 6.17 -2.54 9.83
CA HIS A 112 5.20 -1.46 9.70
C HIS A 112 5.91 -0.18 9.26
N VAL A 113 5.89 0.04 7.95
CA VAL A 113 6.55 1.17 7.30
C VAL A 113 5.62 2.36 7.28
N ARG A 114 6.20 3.53 7.53
CA ARG A 114 5.46 4.78 7.61
C ARG A 114 5.83 5.68 6.45
N PRO A 115 4.83 6.24 5.76
CA PRO A 115 5.12 7.17 4.68
C PRO A 115 5.84 8.40 5.21
N ASN A 116 6.77 8.92 4.40
CA ASN A 116 6.93 10.36 4.29
C ASN A 116 5.89 10.81 3.24
N ASP A 117 5.12 11.87 3.50
CA ASP A 117 4.00 12.27 2.63
C ASP A 117 4.41 12.67 1.20
N PHE A 118 5.71 12.68 0.89
CA PHE A 118 6.24 13.11 -0.40
C PHE A 118 6.60 11.95 -1.34
N PHE A 119 7.10 10.83 -0.84
CA PHE A 119 7.61 9.73 -1.68
C PHE A 119 6.94 8.39 -1.42
N CYS A 120 6.23 8.19 -0.31
CA CYS A 120 5.83 6.85 0.15
C CYS A 120 4.33 6.68 0.42
N GLY A 121 3.48 7.54 -0.14
CA GLY A 121 2.04 7.56 0.12
C GLY A 121 1.66 8.35 1.37
N SER A 122 0.41 8.28 1.81
CA SER A 122 -0.10 9.01 3.00
C SER A 122 -0.58 8.10 4.14
N ARG A 123 -0.61 6.78 3.90
CA ARG A 123 -1.00 5.76 4.89
C ARG A 123 0.18 4.85 5.23
N PRO A 124 0.29 4.36 6.48
CA PRO A 124 1.22 3.28 6.81
C PRO A 124 1.03 2.09 5.86
N ASN A 125 2.08 1.30 5.66
CA ASN A 125 2.04 0.07 4.88
C ASN A 125 2.78 -1.05 5.62
N TRP A 126 2.45 -2.28 5.26
CA TRP A 126 3.22 -3.46 5.65
C TRP A 126 4.17 -3.84 4.51
N GLU A 127 5.45 -4.01 4.84
CA GLU A 127 6.48 -4.51 3.93
C GLU A 127 7.22 -5.62 4.62
N ASN A 128 7.64 -6.66 3.89
CA ASN A 128 8.31 -7.80 4.48
C ASN A 128 9.60 -8.20 3.74
N ILE A 129 10.45 -8.93 4.47
CA ILE A 129 11.65 -9.56 3.93
C ILE A 129 11.65 -11.02 4.37
N VAL A 130 11.88 -11.92 3.42
CA VAL A 130 12.04 -13.37 3.69
C VAL A 130 13.50 -13.76 3.51
N VAL A 131 14.08 -14.35 4.54
CA VAL A 131 15.45 -14.84 4.56
C VAL A 131 15.42 -16.37 4.55
N PHE A 132 15.93 -16.97 3.47
CA PHE A 132 16.01 -18.42 3.31
C PHE A 132 17.42 -18.92 3.67
N VAL A 133 17.45 -19.79 4.67
CA VAL A 133 18.65 -20.35 5.27
C VAL A 133 18.69 -21.84 5.03
N LYS A 134 19.84 -22.36 4.60
CA LYS A 134 20.10 -23.80 4.50
C LYS A 134 21.36 -24.12 5.27
N ASN A 135 21.32 -25.15 6.11
CA ASN A 135 22.48 -25.57 6.92
C ASN A 135 23.14 -24.38 7.64
N ASN A 136 22.34 -23.54 8.31
CA ASN A 136 22.77 -22.35 9.06
C ASN A 136 23.50 -21.29 8.22
N THR A 137 23.31 -21.29 6.90
CA THR A 137 23.87 -20.30 5.98
C THR A 137 22.77 -19.65 5.16
N ILE A 138 22.70 -18.32 5.15
CA ILE A 138 21.78 -17.57 4.29
C ILE A 138 22.12 -17.86 2.82
N GLN A 139 21.16 -18.40 2.08
CA GLN A 139 21.32 -18.69 0.66
C GLN A 139 20.66 -17.62 -0.19
N HIS A 140 19.46 -17.21 0.21
CA HIS A 140 18.57 -16.38 -0.58
C HIS A 140 17.82 -15.40 0.33
N VAL A 141 17.60 -14.18 -0.16
CA VAL A 141 16.77 -13.18 0.51
C VAL A 141 15.84 -12.57 -0.52
N ALA A 142 14.58 -12.40 -0.15
CA ALA A 142 13.54 -11.76 -0.94
C ALA A 142 12.99 -10.57 -0.15
N ALA A 143 12.88 -9.40 -0.78
CA ALA A 143 12.36 -8.18 -0.16
C ALA A 143 11.14 -7.69 -0.96
N SER A 144 10.05 -7.36 -0.26
CA SER A 144 8.85 -6.83 -0.89
C SER A 144 9.13 -5.47 -1.54
N ALA A 145 8.52 -5.26 -2.70
CA ALA A 145 8.57 -4.02 -3.44
C ALA A 145 7.27 -3.88 -4.24
N ASN A 146 6.32 -3.10 -3.73
CA ASN A 146 5.05 -2.78 -4.40
C ASN A 146 4.23 -4.01 -4.84
N GLY A 147 4.13 -5.03 -3.99
CA GLY A 147 3.38 -6.26 -4.28
C GLY A 147 4.17 -7.32 -5.06
N GLU A 148 5.44 -7.06 -5.38
CA GLU A 148 6.38 -8.06 -5.91
C GLU A 148 7.55 -8.32 -4.96
N TYR A 149 8.44 -9.25 -5.31
CA TYR A 149 9.66 -9.54 -4.57
C TYR A 149 10.92 -9.33 -5.40
N ILE A 150 11.80 -8.47 -4.90
CA ILE A 150 13.18 -8.37 -5.36
C ILE A 150 13.99 -9.45 -4.63
N ARG A 151 14.66 -10.30 -5.39
CA ARG A 151 15.37 -11.48 -4.88
C ARG A 151 16.87 -11.36 -5.06
N ARG A 152 17.65 -11.83 -4.09
CA ARG A 152 19.11 -11.85 -4.17
C ARG A 152 19.70 -13.08 -3.48
N ASN A 153 20.51 -13.80 -4.25
CA ASN A 153 21.42 -14.80 -3.72
C ASN A 153 22.64 -14.11 -3.10
N LYS A 154 23.09 -14.59 -1.93
CA LYS A 154 24.31 -14.12 -1.26
C LYS A 154 24.37 -12.57 -1.13
N PRO A 155 23.40 -11.92 -0.46
CA PRO A 155 23.48 -10.48 -0.21
C PRO A 155 24.69 -10.13 0.67
N TYR A 156 25.05 -8.85 0.75
CA TYR A 156 26.01 -8.39 1.74
C TYR A 156 25.49 -8.68 3.15
N LEU A 157 26.38 -9.16 4.02
CA LEU A 157 26.07 -9.49 5.41
C LEU A 157 26.94 -8.69 6.37
N HIS A 158 26.40 -8.34 7.53
CA HIS A 158 27.17 -7.93 8.71
C HIS A 158 26.78 -8.84 9.87
N LYS A 159 27.72 -9.64 10.41
CA LYS A 159 27.47 -10.58 11.52
C LYS A 159 26.20 -11.45 11.31
N SER A 160 26.02 -11.96 10.10
CA SER A 160 24.86 -12.77 9.65
C SER A 160 23.55 -12.03 9.41
N HIS A 161 23.52 -10.71 9.52
CA HIS A 161 22.37 -9.90 9.13
C HIS A 161 22.44 -9.50 7.65
N PRO A 162 21.44 -9.84 6.82
CA PRO A 162 21.31 -9.27 5.48
C PRO A 162 21.26 -7.74 5.53
N LEU A 163 22.08 -7.09 4.72
CA LEU A 163 22.17 -5.63 4.70
C LEU A 163 21.16 -5.04 3.71
N MET A 164 20.26 -4.23 4.26
CA MET A 164 19.13 -3.64 3.55
C MET A 164 19.18 -2.12 3.67
N VAL A 165 18.62 -1.45 2.67
CA VAL A 165 18.49 0.00 2.63
C VAL A 165 17.02 0.32 2.54
N ASN A 166 16.54 1.16 3.46
CA ASN A 166 15.25 1.76 3.32
C ASN A 166 15.45 3.15 2.69
N GLN A 167 15.06 3.29 1.42
CA GLN A 167 15.29 4.48 0.61
C GLN A 167 14.04 4.78 -0.22
N GLY A 168 13.64 6.05 -0.28
CA GLY A 168 12.63 6.52 -1.23
C GLY A 168 13.21 6.57 -2.66
N PRO A 169 12.51 6.09 -3.69
CA PRO A 169 12.90 6.31 -5.07
C PRO A 169 13.06 7.82 -5.38
N LEU A 170 14.07 8.17 -6.17
CA LEU A 170 14.30 9.55 -6.63
C LEU A 170 13.18 10.08 -7.55
N SER A 171 12.39 9.20 -8.17
CA SER A 171 11.54 9.56 -9.31
C SER A 171 10.21 8.79 -9.45
N LEU A 172 9.85 7.91 -8.51
CA LEU A 172 8.57 7.19 -8.51
C LEU A 172 7.93 7.27 -7.11
N PRO A 173 6.62 7.12 -6.93
CA PRO A 173 6.03 6.89 -5.61
C PRO A 173 6.30 5.45 -5.13
N GLY A 174 6.66 5.26 -3.86
CA GLY A 174 6.72 3.96 -3.19
C GLY A 174 7.98 3.77 -2.34
N CYS A 175 7.86 3.69 -1.02
CA CYS A 175 8.95 3.21 -0.15
C CYS A 175 9.22 1.74 -0.49
N MET A 176 10.48 1.39 -0.79
CA MET A 176 10.84 0.00 -1.10
C MET A 176 12.08 -0.40 -0.31
N PHE A 177 12.10 -1.65 0.13
CA PHE A 177 13.33 -2.24 0.65
C PHE A 177 14.27 -2.57 -0.49
N ARG A 178 15.50 -2.09 -0.38
CA ARG A 178 16.57 -2.36 -1.35
C ARG A 178 17.68 -3.14 -0.69
N PHE A 179 18.33 -4.00 -1.45
CA PHE A 179 19.57 -4.61 -0.98
C PHE A 179 20.69 -3.57 -0.94
N ALA A 180 21.49 -3.59 0.13
CA ALA A 180 22.71 -2.80 0.20
C ALA A 180 23.65 -3.12 -0.98
N ASN A 181 24.48 -2.15 -1.31
CA ASN A 181 25.51 -2.26 -2.32
C ASN A 181 26.86 -1.90 -1.69
N LYS A 182 27.94 -2.02 -2.46
CA LYS A 182 29.30 -1.77 -1.97
C LYS A 182 29.46 -0.38 -1.33
N LYS A 183 28.89 0.67 -1.94
CA LYS A 183 28.95 2.04 -1.43
C LYS A 183 28.32 2.16 -0.03
N HIS A 184 27.12 1.61 0.16
CA HIS A 184 26.46 1.62 1.49
C HIS A 184 27.30 0.89 2.55
N VAL A 185 27.95 -0.21 2.17
CA VAL A 185 28.82 -0.98 3.09
C VAL A 185 30.09 -0.19 3.45
N GLU A 186 30.65 0.58 2.52
CA GLU A 186 31.80 1.44 2.76
C GLU A 186 31.44 2.66 3.63
N GLU A 187 30.30 3.32 3.37
CA GLU A 187 29.84 4.48 4.15
C GLU A 187 29.66 4.18 5.64
N VAL A 188 29.16 2.99 6.00
CA VAL A 188 29.03 2.57 7.41
C VAL A 188 30.37 2.20 8.03
N LYS A 189 31.34 1.69 7.24
CA LYS A 189 32.68 1.36 7.76
C LYS A 189 33.49 2.60 8.14
N ASP A 190 33.19 3.73 7.54
CA ASP A 190 33.83 5.02 7.83
C ASP A 190 33.16 5.75 9.02
N ASP A 191 32.34 5.06 9.82
CA ASP A 191 31.58 5.58 10.98
C ASP A 191 30.64 6.77 10.67
N LEU A 192 30.33 7.02 9.40
CA LEU A 192 29.39 8.08 8.97
C LEU A 192 27.92 7.64 9.13
N ALA A 193 27.69 6.35 9.37
CA ALA A 193 26.39 5.70 9.44
C ALA A 193 26.46 4.42 10.31
N GLU A 194 25.30 3.90 10.73
CA GLU A 194 25.19 2.65 11.49
C GLU A 194 24.15 1.73 10.86
N TRP A 195 24.42 0.41 10.88
CA TRP A 195 23.42 -0.61 10.56
C TRP A 195 22.50 -0.80 11.76
N ILE A 196 21.20 -0.57 11.55
CA ILE A 196 20.21 -0.64 12.62
C ILE A 196 19.45 -1.96 12.56
N ILE A 197 19.38 -2.61 13.71
CA ILE A 197 18.56 -3.79 13.95
C ILE A 197 17.56 -3.39 15.04
N ALA A 198 16.28 -3.49 14.75
CA ALA A 198 15.21 -3.17 15.69
C ALA A 198 14.81 -4.40 16.52
N ASP A 199 14.19 -4.17 17.67
CA ASP A 199 13.68 -5.24 18.52
C ASP A 199 12.70 -6.16 17.75
N LEU A 200 12.81 -7.46 18.01
CA LEU A 200 12.13 -8.50 17.24
C LEU A 200 11.08 -9.24 18.07
N VAL A 201 9.85 -9.27 17.56
CA VAL A 201 8.70 -9.97 18.16
C VAL A 201 8.42 -11.23 17.34
N GLY A 202 8.60 -12.39 17.95
CA GLY A 202 8.33 -13.68 17.32
C GLY A 202 6.86 -14.04 17.42
N TRP A 203 6.19 -14.15 16.26
CA TRP A 203 4.77 -14.48 16.09
C TRP A 203 4.39 -15.71 16.91
N ASP A 204 5.21 -16.75 16.86
CA ASP A 204 5.04 -18.00 17.60
C ASP A 204 5.56 -17.86 19.05
N GLY A 205 4.90 -17.02 19.85
CA GLY A 205 5.18 -16.84 21.28
C GLY A 205 4.72 -15.49 21.85
N SER A 206 4.45 -14.53 20.97
CA SER A 206 3.88 -13.19 21.23
C SER A 206 3.49 -12.63 19.86
N PRO A 207 2.49 -11.76 19.69
CA PRO A 207 1.62 -11.19 20.70
C PRO A 207 0.61 -12.18 21.31
N THR A 208 -0.12 -11.76 22.36
CA THR A 208 -1.26 -12.53 22.90
C THR A 208 -2.28 -12.83 21.78
N PRO A 209 -3.14 -13.85 21.90
CA PRO A 209 -4.16 -14.14 20.90
C PRO A 209 -5.01 -12.91 20.51
N GLU A 210 -5.34 -12.05 21.48
CA GLU A 210 -6.08 -10.80 21.27
C GLU A 210 -5.28 -9.81 20.44
N LEU A 211 -3.99 -9.68 20.73
CA LEU A 211 -3.11 -8.75 20.04
C LEU A 211 -2.71 -9.26 18.65
N ARG A 212 -2.61 -10.58 18.45
CA ARG A 212 -2.54 -11.21 17.11
C ARG A 212 -3.78 -10.88 16.31
N LYS A 213 -4.98 -11.06 16.88
CA LYS A 213 -6.24 -10.73 16.21
C LYS A 213 -6.28 -9.26 15.78
N LYS A 214 -5.81 -8.35 16.64
CA LYS A 214 -5.72 -6.92 16.31
C LYS A 214 -4.73 -6.68 15.17
N LEU A 215 -3.50 -7.19 15.24
CA LEU A 215 -2.51 -7.07 14.16
C LEU A 215 -3.03 -7.63 12.84
N SER A 216 -3.68 -8.80 12.86
CA SER A 216 -4.30 -9.39 11.67
C SER A 216 -5.42 -8.53 11.08
N SER A 217 -6.10 -7.74 11.92
CA SER A 217 -7.15 -6.80 11.50
C SER A 217 -6.63 -5.43 11.07
N GLU A 218 -5.36 -5.10 11.36
CA GLU A 218 -4.75 -3.86 10.92
C GLU A 218 -4.38 -3.95 9.44
N GLN A 219 -5.20 -3.32 8.60
CA GLN A 219 -4.95 -3.14 7.17
C GLN A 219 -4.73 -1.66 6.87
N PRO A 220 -3.56 -1.10 7.20
CA PRO A 220 -3.27 0.27 6.84
C PRO A 220 -3.03 0.36 5.32
N GLY A 221 -3.90 1.11 4.62
CA GLY A 221 -3.74 1.31 3.18
C GLY A 221 -4.08 0.07 2.35
N MET A 222 -3.15 -0.39 1.51
CA MET A 222 -3.30 -1.56 0.63
C MET A 222 -2.46 -2.77 1.09
N GLY A 223 -1.62 -2.62 2.12
CA GLY A 223 -0.78 -3.71 2.61
C GLY A 223 -1.47 -4.54 3.68
N HIS A 224 -1.19 -5.84 3.66
CA HIS A 224 -1.66 -6.79 4.65
C HIS A 224 -0.53 -7.14 5.60
N PHE A 225 -0.88 -7.44 6.86
CA PHE A 225 0.06 -8.10 7.76
C PHE A 225 0.27 -9.55 7.27
N HIS A 226 1.51 -9.90 6.92
CA HIS A 226 1.84 -11.11 6.17
C HIS A 226 2.03 -12.34 7.05
N LEU A 227 2.19 -12.15 8.38
CA LEU A 227 2.49 -13.28 9.27
C LEU A 227 1.24 -14.06 9.70
N THR A 228 0.05 -13.67 9.26
CA THR A 228 -1.21 -14.40 9.53
C THR A 228 -1.18 -15.77 8.86
N ASP A 229 -1.99 -16.72 9.35
CA ASP A 229 -2.09 -18.04 8.72
C ASP A 229 -2.57 -17.95 7.27
N GLU A 230 -3.42 -16.97 6.97
CA GLU A 230 -3.96 -16.73 5.63
C GLU A 230 -2.89 -16.24 4.64
N HIS A 231 -2.06 -15.28 5.04
CA HIS A 231 -1.11 -14.63 4.12
C HIS A 231 0.27 -15.27 4.12
N PHE A 232 0.70 -15.89 5.24
CA PHE A 232 2.08 -16.31 5.43
C PHE A 232 2.55 -17.28 4.34
N GLU A 233 1.68 -18.20 3.93
CA GLU A 233 2.03 -19.19 2.92
C GLU A 233 2.08 -18.61 1.51
N GLU A 234 1.06 -17.84 1.11
CA GLU A 234 1.06 -17.15 -0.19
C GLU A 234 2.29 -16.25 -0.32
N THR A 235 2.60 -15.52 0.75
CA THR A 235 3.78 -14.67 0.84
C THR A 235 5.08 -15.47 0.72
N LEU A 236 5.18 -16.67 1.32
CA LEU A 236 6.35 -17.54 1.16
C LEU A 236 6.51 -18.06 -0.27
N VAL A 237 5.41 -18.46 -0.93
CA VAL A 237 5.41 -18.91 -2.33
C VAL A 237 5.91 -17.78 -3.23
N GLU A 238 5.34 -16.59 -3.08
CA GLU A 238 5.75 -15.41 -3.85
C GLU A 238 7.21 -15.04 -3.58
N ALA A 239 7.62 -14.99 -2.31
CA ALA A 239 8.99 -14.65 -1.94
C ALA A 239 10.01 -15.66 -2.48
N ALA A 240 9.72 -16.96 -2.39
CA ALA A 240 10.60 -18.01 -2.90
C ALA A 240 10.73 -17.94 -4.43
N GLY A 241 9.63 -17.60 -5.14
CA GLY A 241 9.56 -17.67 -6.60
C GLY A 241 10.02 -19.04 -7.11
N GLU A 242 10.77 -19.06 -8.21
CA GLU A 242 11.40 -20.29 -8.73
C GLU A 242 12.71 -20.66 -8.00
N CYS A 243 13.16 -19.84 -7.04
CA CYS A 243 14.57 -19.74 -6.64
C CYS A 243 14.98 -20.46 -5.35
N VAL A 244 14.12 -21.25 -4.71
CA VAL A 244 14.52 -22.03 -3.51
C VAL A 244 14.25 -23.53 -3.71
N PRO A 245 15.14 -24.24 -4.46
CA PRO A 245 15.00 -25.67 -4.67
C PRO A 245 14.95 -26.47 -3.36
N GLY A 246 13.87 -27.23 -3.19
CA GLY A 246 13.66 -28.14 -2.06
C GLY A 246 13.09 -27.50 -0.79
N PHE A 247 12.79 -26.19 -0.80
CA PHE A 247 11.99 -25.59 0.27
C PHE A 247 10.50 -25.75 -0.03
N ASP A 248 9.76 -26.26 0.95
CA ASP A 248 8.32 -26.42 0.87
C ASP A 248 7.63 -25.17 1.41
N CYS A 249 7.03 -24.38 0.52
CA CYS A 249 6.39 -23.12 0.88
C CYS A 249 5.01 -23.33 1.51
N GLU A 250 4.39 -24.50 1.34
CA GLU A 250 3.03 -24.81 1.76
C GLU A 250 3.03 -25.84 2.89
N SER A 251 2.05 -25.77 3.79
CA SER A 251 1.82 -26.84 4.76
C SER A 251 1.05 -28.00 4.10
N GLY A 252 1.08 -29.20 4.71
CA GLY A 252 0.41 -30.38 4.14
C GLY A 252 -1.10 -30.20 3.94
N GLU A 253 -1.78 -29.50 4.84
CA GLU A 253 -3.23 -29.27 4.80
C GLU A 253 -3.61 -28.16 3.79
N THR A 254 -2.75 -27.18 3.58
CA THR A 254 -3.03 -26.02 2.72
C THR A 254 -2.66 -26.26 1.25
N LYS A 255 -1.81 -27.25 0.96
CA LYS A 255 -1.55 -27.74 -0.41
C LYS A 255 -2.82 -28.05 -1.17
N ASP A 256 -3.75 -28.74 -0.53
CA ASP A 256 -5.00 -29.16 -1.16
C ASP A 256 -5.92 -27.96 -1.43
N MET A 257 -6.01 -27.03 -0.46
CA MET A 257 -6.79 -25.79 -0.60
C MET A 257 -6.20 -24.81 -1.62
N HIS A 258 -4.88 -24.65 -1.65
CA HIS A 258 -4.20 -23.73 -2.57
C HIS A 258 -4.26 -24.27 -4.01
N LYS A 259 -4.15 -25.59 -4.21
CA LYS A 259 -4.41 -26.24 -5.50
C LYS A 259 -5.84 -26.03 -5.99
N GLU A 260 -6.80 -25.93 -5.09
CA GLU A 260 -8.20 -25.61 -5.41
C GLU A 260 -8.38 -24.12 -5.75
N LYS A 261 -7.83 -23.20 -4.95
CA LYS A 261 -7.82 -21.75 -5.24
C LYS A 261 -7.07 -21.39 -6.52
N GLN A 262 -5.96 -22.05 -6.82
CA GLN A 262 -5.22 -21.86 -8.08
C GLN A 262 -6.06 -22.32 -9.28
N LYS A 263 -6.78 -23.44 -9.18
CA LYS A 263 -7.74 -23.86 -10.21
C LYS A 263 -8.84 -22.83 -10.40
N GLU A 264 -9.32 -22.20 -9.33
CA GLU A 264 -10.32 -21.12 -9.42
C GLU A 264 -9.76 -19.83 -10.02
N LYS A 265 -8.55 -19.39 -9.64
CA LYS A 265 -7.86 -18.24 -10.25
C LYS A 265 -7.60 -18.46 -11.75
N VAL A 266 -7.19 -19.66 -12.15
CA VAL A 266 -7.01 -20.04 -13.57
C VAL A 266 -8.36 -20.00 -14.29
N LYS A 267 -9.41 -20.61 -13.73
CA LYS A 267 -10.76 -20.54 -14.31
C LYS A 267 -11.29 -19.11 -14.43
N ALA A 268 -11.03 -18.26 -13.44
CA ALA A 268 -11.43 -16.85 -13.46
C ALA A 268 -10.66 -16.05 -14.52
N LYS A 269 -9.35 -16.32 -14.68
CA LYS A 269 -8.53 -15.73 -15.73
C LYS A 269 -8.97 -16.17 -17.12
N ASP A 270 -9.24 -17.47 -17.30
CA ASP A 270 -9.77 -18.00 -18.56
C ASP A 270 -11.14 -17.37 -18.88
N LYS A 271 -11.98 -17.17 -17.85
CA LYS A 271 -13.28 -16.50 -18.02
C LYS A 271 -13.15 -15.03 -18.40
N LEU A 272 -12.21 -14.31 -17.79
CA LEU A 272 -11.90 -12.91 -18.15
C LEU A 272 -11.35 -12.81 -19.58
N GLU A 273 -10.45 -13.72 -19.99
CA GLU A 273 -9.94 -13.75 -21.37
C GLU A 273 -11.02 -14.11 -22.40
N VAL A 274 -12.04 -14.89 -22.02
CA VAL A 274 -13.21 -15.18 -22.86
C VAL A 274 -14.13 -13.95 -22.95
N GLU A 275 -14.44 -13.31 -21.81
CA GLU A 275 -15.26 -12.09 -21.78
C GLU A 275 -14.61 -10.94 -22.58
N GLU A 276 -13.28 -10.79 -22.51
CA GLU A 276 -12.54 -9.78 -23.27
C GLU A 276 -12.54 -10.08 -24.79
N LYS A 277 -12.49 -11.36 -25.18
CA LYS A 277 -12.66 -11.78 -26.58
C LYS A 277 -14.07 -11.57 -27.09
N ASP A 278 -15.09 -11.86 -26.28
CA ASP A 278 -16.50 -11.65 -26.65
C ASP A 278 -16.82 -10.17 -26.84
N GLN A 279 -16.27 -9.29 -25.99
CA GLN A 279 -16.37 -7.83 -26.17
C GLN A 279 -15.65 -7.32 -27.44
N GLN A 280 -14.51 -7.90 -27.80
CA GLN A 280 -13.86 -7.60 -29.08
C GLN A 280 -14.69 -8.06 -30.29
N ILE A 281 -15.41 -9.17 -30.18
CA ILE A 281 -16.30 -9.68 -31.24
C ILE A 281 -17.55 -8.78 -31.36
N GLU A 282 -18.15 -8.35 -30.25
CA GLU A 282 -19.29 -7.42 -30.27
C GLU A 282 -18.91 -6.05 -30.85
N SER A 283 -17.80 -5.46 -30.40
CA SER A 283 -17.31 -4.19 -30.97
C SER A 283 -16.88 -4.31 -32.44
N GLY A 284 -16.48 -5.51 -32.88
CA GLY A 284 -16.23 -5.81 -34.29
C GLY A 284 -17.52 -5.84 -35.13
N LYS A 285 -18.60 -6.40 -34.57
CA LYS A 285 -19.92 -6.45 -35.22
C LYS A 285 -20.59 -5.07 -35.30
N GLU A 286 -20.53 -4.27 -34.24
CA GLU A 286 -21.05 -2.88 -34.26
C GLU A 286 -20.36 -2.04 -35.34
N LYS A 287 -19.04 -2.14 -35.47
CA LYS A 287 -18.28 -1.45 -36.54
C LYS A 287 -18.63 -1.93 -37.95
N GLU A 288 -19.09 -3.17 -38.10
CA GLU A 288 -19.53 -3.73 -39.38
C GLU A 288 -20.96 -3.27 -39.72
N GLU A 289 -21.82 -3.12 -38.72
CA GLU A 289 -23.16 -2.52 -38.86
C GLU A 289 -23.10 -1.02 -39.18
N ASP A 290 -22.22 -0.26 -38.51
CA ASP A 290 -22.01 1.17 -38.78
C ASP A 290 -21.49 1.41 -40.21
N LYS A 291 -20.57 0.57 -40.69
CA LYS A 291 -20.12 0.63 -42.09
C LYS A 291 -21.25 0.33 -43.07
N LYS A 292 -22.14 -0.61 -42.73
CA LYS A 292 -23.29 -0.97 -43.58
C LYS A 292 -24.36 0.12 -43.57
N PHE A 293 -24.47 0.88 -42.49
CA PHE A 293 -25.35 2.04 -42.37
C PHE A 293 -24.81 3.21 -43.22
N ASN A 294 -23.53 3.56 -43.10
CA ASN A 294 -22.92 4.62 -43.91
C ASN A 294 -22.99 4.33 -45.43
N ILE A 295 -22.79 3.07 -45.84
CA ILE A 295 -22.94 2.67 -47.27
C ILE A 295 -24.38 2.83 -47.77
N LYS A 296 -25.39 2.75 -46.90
CA LYS A 296 -26.79 2.97 -47.26
C LYS A 296 -27.12 4.46 -47.35
N GLU A 297 -26.61 5.29 -46.44
CA GLU A 297 -26.76 6.75 -46.51
C GLU A 297 -26.07 7.31 -47.77
N ASP A 298 -24.82 6.92 -48.04
CA ASP A 298 -24.09 7.33 -49.27
C ASP A 298 -24.80 6.94 -50.58
N LYS A 299 -25.66 5.91 -50.55
CA LYS A 299 -26.47 5.51 -51.70
C LYS A 299 -27.76 6.31 -51.82
N LYS A 300 -28.35 6.70 -50.70
CA LYS A 300 -29.57 7.50 -50.64
C LYS A 300 -29.29 8.94 -51.07
N ASP A 301 -28.18 9.51 -50.62
CA ASP A 301 -27.75 10.86 -51.00
C ASP A 301 -27.45 10.94 -52.51
N LYS A 302 -26.90 9.86 -53.10
CA LYS A 302 -26.67 9.77 -54.55
C LYS A 302 -27.93 9.55 -55.40
N GLU A 303 -29.03 9.09 -54.80
CA GLU A 303 -30.32 9.00 -55.47
C GLU A 303 -31.05 10.34 -55.40
N GLU A 304 -30.99 11.05 -54.26
CA GLU A 304 -31.55 12.40 -54.10
C GLU A 304 -30.82 13.43 -55.00
N ASP A 305 -29.49 13.38 -55.11
CA ASP A 305 -28.72 14.25 -56.04
C ASP A 305 -29.07 14.02 -57.53
N LYS A 306 -29.64 12.86 -57.88
CA LYS A 306 -30.06 12.58 -59.27
C LYS A 306 -31.44 13.14 -59.57
N GLU A 307 -32.36 13.09 -58.62
CA GLU A 307 -33.70 13.65 -58.77
C GLU A 307 -33.64 15.18 -58.88
N ASP A 308 -32.80 15.84 -58.06
CA ASP A 308 -32.64 17.31 -58.10
C ASP A 308 -32.04 17.80 -59.44
N ASN A 309 -31.12 17.02 -60.05
CA ASN A 309 -30.55 17.37 -61.36
C ASN A 309 -31.54 17.17 -62.52
N GLU A 310 -32.48 16.22 -62.41
CA GLU A 310 -33.52 16.04 -63.43
C GLU A 310 -34.58 17.16 -63.37
N GLU A 311 -34.92 17.65 -62.18
CA GLU A 311 -35.84 18.79 -62.01
C GLU A 311 -35.23 20.12 -62.50
N GLU A 312 -33.94 20.39 -62.24
CA GLU A 312 -33.27 21.59 -62.77
C GLU A 312 -33.19 21.59 -64.33
N GLU A 313 -33.04 20.42 -64.95
CA GLU A 313 -32.97 20.30 -66.40
C GLU A 313 -34.34 20.49 -67.09
N GLU A 314 -35.46 20.14 -66.43
CA GLU A 314 -36.81 20.47 -66.89
C GLU A 314 -37.14 21.96 -66.75
N GLU A 315 -36.75 22.58 -65.63
CA GLU A 315 -37.02 24.01 -65.39
C GLU A 315 -36.24 24.91 -66.38
N GLU A 316 -35.03 24.50 -66.78
CA GLU A 316 -34.25 25.22 -67.80
C GLU A 316 -34.84 25.06 -69.22
N LYS A 317 -35.47 23.92 -69.52
CA LYS A 317 -36.19 23.69 -70.80
C LYS A 317 -37.45 24.54 -70.89
N GLU A 318 -38.22 24.68 -69.81
CA GLU A 318 -39.41 25.56 -69.79
C GLU A 318 -39.04 27.04 -69.91
N LYS A 319 -37.97 27.50 -69.24
CA LYS A 319 -37.45 28.88 -69.38
C LYS A 319 -37.02 29.19 -70.82
N LYS A 320 -36.39 28.24 -71.52
CA LYS A 320 -35.99 28.40 -72.95
C LYS A 320 -37.18 28.43 -73.91
N LEU A 321 -38.31 27.81 -73.57
CA LEU A 321 -39.55 27.87 -74.37
C LEU A 321 -40.24 29.24 -74.24
N ASN A 322 -40.38 29.74 -73.00
CA ASN A 322 -41.02 31.03 -72.69
C ASN A 322 -40.27 32.25 -73.25
N ILE A 323 -38.95 32.16 -73.44
CA ILE A 323 -38.16 33.23 -74.07
C ILE A 323 -38.38 33.26 -75.59
N LYS A 324 -38.61 32.12 -76.25
CA LYS A 324 -38.85 32.09 -77.70
C LYS A 324 -40.24 32.60 -78.07
N GLU A 325 -41.26 32.40 -77.22
CA GLU A 325 -42.60 32.96 -77.46
C GLU A 325 -42.63 34.48 -77.26
N ASN A 326 -41.89 35.02 -76.28
CA ASN A 326 -41.80 36.46 -76.05
C ASN A 326 -41.02 37.26 -77.11
N VAL A 327 -40.23 36.60 -77.97
CA VAL A 327 -39.53 37.26 -79.10
C VAL A 327 -40.44 37.34 -80.34
N LYS A 328 -41.55 36.59 -80.39
CA LYS A 328 -42.54 36.68 -81.49
C LYS A 328 -43.54 37.83 -81.36
N ASP A 329 -43.75 38.36 -80.16
CA ASP A 329 -44.79 39.38 -79.87
C ASP A 329 -44.26 40.82 -79.75
N LYS A 330 -42.97 41.06 -80.00
CA LYS A 330 -42.42 42.42 -80.17
C LYS A 330 -41.99 42.64 -81.61
N GLY A 331 -42.98 42.71 -82.49
CA GLY A 331 -42.84 43.27 -83.83
C GLY A 331 -42.44 44.74 -83.74
N ILE A 332 -41.18 45.02 -84.10
CA ILE A 332 -40.65 46.35 -84.36
C ILE A 332 -40.38 46.40 -85.86
N GLU A 333 -41.17 47.20 -86.58
CA GLU A 333 -40.64 48.01 -87.69
C GLU A 333 -39.77 49.12 -87.13
#